data_AF-A0A350VZL8-F1
#
_entry.id   AF-A0A350VZL8-F1
#
_cell.length_a   1.000
_cell.length_b   1.000
_cell.length_c   1.000
_cell.angle_alpha   90.00
_cell.angle_beta   90.00
_cell.angle_gamma   90.00
#
_symmetry.space_group_name_H-M   'P 1'
#
loop_
_entity.id
_entity.type
_entity.pdbx_description
1 polymer ?
#
loop_
_entity_poly.entity_id
_entity_poly.type
_entity_poly.pdbx_seq_one_letter_code
_entity_poly.pdbx_strand_id
1 'polypeptide(L)'
;MIIELNTSSDTPIYVQLRNQIVLGIGRGELKEGEGLPTVRQLAQDAGINVMTVNKAYGVLKAEGFIEIDRRHGAKVCTRQDFGAEYKEKVEAELELLITETSLKGMKKEEFLKKCEEIYNRQQLAFE
;
A
#
# COMPACT_ATOMS: atom_id res chain seq x y z
N MET A 1 14.45 -3.64 0.16
CA MET A 1 13.45 -2.96 -0.69
C MET A 1 14.11 -1.79 -1.41
N ILE A 2 14.03 -1.74 -2.73
CA ILE A 2 14.40 -0.55 -3.52
C ILE A 2 13.11 0.28 -3.65
N ILE A 3 13.15 1.54 -3.24
CA ILE A 3 11.98 2.43 -3.29
C ILE A 3 12.13 3.34 -4.50
N GLU A 4 11.27 3.13 -5.49
CA GLU A 4 11.22 3.96 -6.69
C GLU A 4 10.07 4.97 -6.55
N LEU A 5 10.43 6.27 -6.59
CA LEU A 5 9.49 7.39 -6.47
C LEU A 5 9.60 8.27 -7.70
N ASN A 6 8.45 8.64 -8.27
CA ASN A 6 8.38 9.53 -9.43
C ASN A 6 7.86 10.91 -9.00
N THR A 7 8.74 11.89 -8.92
CA THR A 7 8.40 13.28 -8.57
C THR A 7 7.63 14.03 -9.64
N SER A 8 7.55 13.49 -10.87
CA SER A 8 6.80 14.06 -12.00
C SER A 8 5.40 13.46 -12.14
N SER A 9 5.03 12.51 -11.27
CA SER A 9 3.68 11.94 -11.24
C SER A 9 2.70 12.86 -10.52
N ASP A 10 1.43 12.84 -10.93
CA ASP A 10 0.33 13.52 -10.23
C ASP A 10 0.05 12.93 -8.84
N THR A 11 0.59 11.73 -8.55
CA THR A 11 0.45 11.09 -7.24
C THR A 11 1.41 11.72 -6.23
N PRO A 12 0.95 12.22 -5.07
CA PRO A 12 1.83 12.79 -4.07
C PRO A 12 2.88 11.77 -3.58
N ILE A 13 4.12 12.21 -3.33
CA ILE A 13 5.24 11.33 -2.96
C ILE A 13 4.96 10.47 -1.73
N TYR A 14 4.28 11.00 -0.71
CA TYR A 14 3.95 10.22 0.48
C TYR A 14 2.96 9.07 0.16
N VAL A 15 2.08 9.26 -0.83
CA VAL A 15 1.15 8.22 -1.31
C VAL A 15 1.91 7.16 -2.08
N GLN A 16 2.85 7.57 -2.95
CA GLN A 16 3.71 6.63 -3.66
C GLN A 16 4.53 5.77 -2.69
N LEU A 17 5.15 6.40 -1.68
CA LEU A 17 5.91 5.69 -0.65
C LEU A 17 5.04 4.71 0.14
N ARG A 18 3.85 5.15 0.57
CA ARG A 18 2.87 4.29 1.24
C ARG A 18 2.50 3.10 0.36
N ASN A 19 2.22 3.32 -0.92
CA ASN A 19 1.86 2.27 -1.86
C ASN A 19 2.98 1.25 -2.05
N GLN A 20 4.24 1.69 -2.17
CA GLN A 20 5.39 0.79 -2.29
C GLN A 20 5.55 -0.08 -1.04
N ILE A 21 5.39 0.48 0.16
CA ILE A 21 5.46 -0.30 1.41
C ILE A 21 4.33 -1.33 1.49
N VAL A 22 3.09 -0.93 1.17
CA VAL A 22 1.94 -1.85 1.16
C VAL A 22 2.12 -2.97 0.13
N LEU A 23 2.65 -2.66 -1.05
CA LEU A 23 2.98 -3.66 -2.05
C LEU A 23 4.09 -4.59 -1.58
N GLY A 24 5.14 -4.07 -0.92
CA GLY A 24 6.21 -4.89 -0.35
C GLY A 24 5.70 -5.86 0.73
N ILE A 25 4.80 -5.40 1.61
CA ILE A 25 4.12 -6.26 2.58
C ILE A 25 3.24 -7.29 1.86
N GLY A 26 2.44 -6.82 0.91
CA GLY A 26 1.53 -7.64 0.09
C GLY A 26 2.23 -8.57 -0.90
N ARG A 27 3.57 -8.54 -0.98
CA ARG A 27 4.42 -9.48 -1.72
C ARG A 27 5.29 -10.34 -0.81
N GLY A 28 5.19 -10.19 0.51
CA GLY A 28 6.05 -10.90 1.46
C GLY A 28 7.51 -10.44 1.48
N GLU A 29 7.87 -9.37 0.75
CA GLU A 29 9.20 -8.75 0.80
C GLU A 29 9.47 -8.09 2.17
N LEU A 30 8.40 -7.65 2.83
CA LEU A 30 8.39 -7.14 4.20
C LEU A 30 7.50 -8.03 5.06
N LYS A 31 8.07 -8.70 6.05
CA LYS A 31 7.37 -9.70 6.86
C LYS A 31 6.70 -9.10 8.08
N GLU A 32 5.65 -9.77 8.56
CA GLU A 32 4.99 -9.39 9.81
C GLU A 32 6.01 -9.31 10.97
N GLY A 33 5.95 -8.20 11.72
CA GLY A 33 6.89 -7.91 12.81
C GLY A 33 8.26 -7.41 12.37
N GLU A 34 8.56 -7.36 11.07
CA GLU A 34 9.83 -6.81 10.56
C GLU A 34 9.90 -5.31 10.82
N GLY A 35 11.08 -4.85 11.28
CA GLY A 35 11.35 -3.43 11.51
C GLY A 35 11.52 -2.67 10.19
N LEU A 36 10.84 -1.54 10.06
CA LEU A 36 11.04 -0.61 8.96
C LEU A 36 12.19 0.35 9.28
N PRO A 37 12.86 0.92 8.25
CA PRO A 37 13.89 1.93 8.44
C PRO A 37 13.37 3.12 9.24
N THR A 38 14.28 3.81 9.96
CA THR A 38 13.87 5.04 10.63
C THR A 38 13.44 6.10 9.62
N VAL A 39 12.59 7.04 10.03
CA VAL A 39 12.12 8.13 9.16
C VAL A 39 13.30 8.88 8.50
N ARG A 40 14.38 9.10 9.25
CA ARG A 40 15.57 9.79 8.75
C ARG A 40 16.35 8.93 7.75
N GLN A 41 16.54 7.65 8.07
CA GLN A 41 17.22 6.71 7.17
C GLN A 41 16.46 6.57 5.86
N LEU A 42 15.15 6.35 5.94
CA LEU A 42 14.31 6.20 4.75
C LEU A 42 14.28 7.47 3.90
N ALA A 43 14.23 8.64 4.54
CA ALA A 43 14.30 9.93 3.83
C ALA A 43 15.62 10.09 3.08
N GLN A 44 16.73 9.66 3.69
CA GLN A 44 18.05 9.69 3.06
C GLN A 44 18.13 8.69 1.91
N ASP A 45 17.74 7.44 2.13
CA ASP A 45 17.82 6.36 1.15
C ASP A 45 16.94 6.64 -0.09
N ALA A 46 15.74 7.18 0.13
CA ALA A 46 14.81 7.53 -0.95
C ALA A 46 15.04 8.95 -1.51
N GLY A 47 15.93 9.75 -0.93
CA GLY A 47 16.21 11.13 -1.38
C GLY A 47 15.02 12.09 -1.24
N ILE A 48 14.18 11.92 -0.21
CA ILE A 48 12.96 12.71 0.00
C ILE A 48 12.94 13.42 1.36
N ASN A 49 12.00 14.35 1.53
CA ASN A 49 11.82 15.08 2.79
C ASN A 49 11.38 14.14 3.93
N VAL A 50 11.99 14.29 5.11
CA VAL A 50 11.65 13.59 6.36
C VAL A 50 10.16 13.72 6.70
N MET A 51 9.55 14.88 6.48
CA MET A 51 8.12 15.12 6.71
C MET A 51 7.24 14.27 5.78
N THR A 52 7.70 14.01 4.55
CA THR A 52 7.01 13.13 3.60
C THR A 52 7.00 11.70 4.09
N VAL A 53 8.13 11.22 4.63
CA VAL A 53 8.22 9.89 5.25
C VAL A 53 7.34 9.80 6.50
N ASN A 54 7.40 10.80 7.38
CA ASN A 54 6.53 10.87 8.56
C ASN A 54 5.05 10.79 8.17
N LYS A 55 4.65 11.53 7.13
CA LYS A 55 3.27 11.50 6.62
C LYS A 55 2.89 10.11 6.11
N ALA A 56 3.76 9.47 5.32
CA ALA A 56 3.52 8.10 4.83
C ALA A 56 3.39 7.10 5.99
N TYR A 57 4.28 7.14 6.97
CA TYR A 57 4.23 6.26 8.15
C TYR A 57 2.99 6.53 9.01
N GLY A 58 2.57 7.78 9.15
CA GLY A 58 1.32 8.13 9.81
C GLY A 58 0.10 7.51 9.15
N VAL A 59 0.02 7.56 7.82
CA VAL A 59 -1.06 6.92 7.03
C VAL A 59 -1.01 5.40 7.18
N LEU A 60 0.15 4.78 7.00
CA LEU A 60 0.33 3.33 7.15
C LEU A 60 -0.08 2.84 8.54
N LYS A 61 0.22 3.61 9.59
CA LYS A 61 -0.19 3.31 10.97
C LYS A 61 -1.70 3.43 11.14
N ALA A 62 -2.31 4.48 10.60
CA ALA A 62 -3.76 4.69 10.67
C ALA A 62 -4.52 3.57 9.95
N GLU A 63 -4.00 3.12 8.81
CA GLU A 63 -4.54 2.00 8.03
C GLU A 63 -4.21 0.62 8.64
N GLY A 64 -3.37 0.57 9.68
CA GLY A 64 -3.06 -0.66 10.40
C GLY A 64 -2.12 -1.62 9.67
N PHE A 65 -1.30 -1.12 8.73
CA PHE A 65 -0.23 -1.87 8.04
C PHE A 65 1.10 -1.86 8.80
N ILE A 66 1.26 -0.91 9.73
CA ILE A 66 2.44 -0.81 10.59
C ILE A 66 2.03 -0.41 12.00
N GLU A 67 2.87 -0.76 12.97
CA GLU A 67 2.83 -0.22 14.33
C GLU A 67 4.08 0.64 14.55
N ILE A 68 3.95 1.68 15.37
CA ILE A 68 5.09 2.55 15.74
C ILE A 68 5.23 2.55 17.26
N ASP A 69 6.33 1.99 17.75
CA ASP A 69 6.77 2.01 19.15
C ASP A 69 7.84 3.09 19.34
N ARG A 70 7.74 3.88 20.42
CA ARG A 70 8.73 4.92 20.75
C ARG A 70 10.14 4.37 20.96
N ARG A 71 10.29 3.12 21.38
CA ARG A 71 11.58 2.47 21.66
C ARG A 71 12.11 1.65 20.49
N HIS A 72 11.23 1.02 19.72
CA HIS A 72 11.61 0.05 18.69
C HIS A 72 11.39 0.54 17.26
N GLY A 73 10.84 1.74 17.07
CA GLY A 73 10.58 2.30 15.74
C GLY A 73 9.31 1.74 15.10
N ALA A 74 9.26 1.81 13.78
CA ALA A 74 8.14 1.29 12.99
C ALA A 74 8.36 -0.19 12.67
N LYS A 75 7.33 -1.01 12.79
CA LYS A 75 7.34 -2.43 12.41
C LYS A 75 6.11 -2.76 11.58
N VAL A 76 6.23 -3.68 10.63
CA VAL A 76 5.10 -4.20 9.87
C VAL A 76 4.13 -4.87 10.82
N CYS A 77 2.85 -4.52 10.67
CA CYS A 77 1.77 -5.17 11.37
C CYS A 77 0.60 -5.30 10.42
N THR A 78 0.15 -6.51 10.12
CA THR A 78 -1.04 -6.76 9.32
C THR A 78 -2.15 -7.16 10.27
N ARG A 79 -2.90 -6.17 10.78
CA ARG A 79 -4.14 -6.49 11.51
C ARG A 79 -5.12 -7.18 10.55
N GLN A 80 -5.61 -8.35 10.95
CA GLN A 80 -6.54 -9.15 10.14
C GLN A 80 -7.96 -8.60 10.07
N ASP A 81 -8.29 -7.55 10.84
CA ASP A 81 -9.63 -6.98 10.86
C ASP A 81 -9.67 -5.66 10.09
N PHE A 82 -10.21 -5.74 8.87
CA PHE A 82 -10.48 -4.60 8.01
C PHE A 82 -11.62 -3.69 8.52
N GLY A 83 -12.13 -3.87 9.73
CA GLY A 83 -13.16 -3.01 10.31
C GLY A 83 -14.41 -2.88 9.42
N ALA A 84 -15.35 -2.03 9.83
CA ALA A 84 -16.49 -1.68 8.96
C ALA A 84 -16.11 -0.58 7.95
N GLU A 85 -15.41 0.45 8.43
CA GLU A 85 -15.06 1.65 7.65
C GLU A 85 -14.19 1.34 6.42
N TYR A 86 -13.19 0.47 6.55
CA TYR A 86 -12.35 0.13 5.40
C TYR A 86 -13.06 -0.80 4.41
N LYS A 87 -13.99 -1.66 4.86
CA LYS A 87 -14.86 -2.42 3.96
C LYS A 87 -15.76 -1.51 3.13
N GLU A 88 -16.43 -0.55 3.78
CA GLU A 88 -17.26 0.46 3.09
C GLU A 88 -16.44 1.26 2.07
N LYS A 89 -15.21 1.65 2.44
CA LYS A 89 -14.29 2.33 1.51
C LYS A 89 -13.96 1.47 0.29
N VAL A 90 -13.61 0.20 0.50
CA VAL A 90 -13.30 -0.73 -0.60
C VAL A 90 -14.51 -0.96 -1.51
N GLU A 91 -15.71 -1.09 -0.93
CA GLU A 91 -16.94 -1.24 -1.69
C GLU A 91 -17.20 -0.01 -2.58
N ALA A 92 -17.06 1.20 -2.03
CA ALA A 92 -17.23 2.43 -2.80
C ALA A 92 -16.18 2.59 -3.94
N GLU A 93 -14.92 2.23 -3.68
CA GLU A 93 -13.86 2.25 -4.69
C GLU A 93 -14.12 1.23 -5.81
N LEU A 94 -14.58 0.03 -5.46
CA LEU A 94 -14.95 -1.01 -6.43
C LEU A 94 -16.16 -0.61 -7.27
N GLU A 95 -17.19 -0.01 -6.66
CA GLU A 95 -18.39 0.43 -7.36
C GLU A 95 -18.07 1.48 -8.43
N LEU A 96 -17.24 2.47 -8.08
CA LEU A 96 -16.78 3.48 -9.03
C LEU A 96 -16.00 2.83 -10.19
N LEU A 97 -15.04 1.97 -9.88
CA LEU A 97 -14.20 1.31 -10.88
C LEU A 97 -15.00 0.40 -11.82
N ILE A 98 -15.95 -0.36 -11.29
CA ILE A 98 -16.83 -1.24 -12.08
C ILE A 98 -17.72 -0.39 -12.99
N THR A 99 -18.26 0.71 -12.49
CA THR A 99 -19.07 1.63 -13.30
C THR A 99 -18.26 2.24 -14.43
N GLU A 100 -17.07 2.77 -14.16
CA GLU A 100 -16.21 3.37 -15.17
C GLU A 100 -15.77 2.38 -16.25
N THR A 101 -15.41 1.15 -15.86
CA THR A 101 -14.98 0.10 -16.79
C THR A 101 -16.15 -0.43 -17.62
N SER A 102 -17.32 -0.61 -17.01
CA SER A 102 -18.55 -0.99 -17.69
C SER A 102 -18.99 0.03 -18.73
N LEU A 103 -18.95 1.34 -18.42
CA LEU A 103 -19.25 2.41 -19.36
C LEU A 103 -18.29 2.43 -20.57
N LYS A 104 -17.07 1.93 -20.41
CA LYS A 104 -16.07 1.77 -21.48
C LYS A 104 -16.20 0.44 -22.23
N GLY A 105 -17.21 -0.38 -21.92
CA GLY A 105 -17.53 -1.62 -22.62
C GLY A 105 -16.88 -2.89 -22.06
N MET A 106 -16.23 -2.82 -20.89
CA MET A 106 -15.68 -4.02 -20.25
C MET A 106 -16.81 -4.90 -19.72
N LYS A 107 -16.81 -6.18 -20.11
CA LYS A 107 -17.81 -7.15 -19.62
C LYS A 107 -17.43 -7.64 -18.22
N LYS A 108 -18.44 -8.11 -17.47
CA LYS A 108 -18.26 -8.70 -16.14
C LYS A 108 -17.20 -9.80 -16.13
N GLU A 109 -17.25 -10.72 -17.10
CA GLU A 109 -16.30 -11.84 -17.18
C GLU A 109 -14.86 -11.36 -17.38
N GLU A 110 -14.68 -10.33 -18.19
CA GLU A 110 -13.36 -9.73 -18.44
C GLU A 110 -12.82 -9.02 -17.20
N PHE A 111 -13.67 -8.25 -16.50
CA PHE A 111 -13.30 -7.58 -15.26
C PHE A 111 -12.87 -8.58 -14.18
N LEU A 112 -13.69 -9.62 -13.94
CA LEU A 112 -13.37 -10.67 -12.97
C LEU A 112 -12.08 -11.41 -13.31
N LYS A 113 -11.86 -11.72 -14.60
CA LYS A 113 -10.60 -12.32 -15.07
C LYS A 113 -9.41 -11.41 -14.80
N LYS A 114 -9.55 -10.09 -15.01
CA LYS A 114 -8.48 -9.13 -14.69
C LYS A 114 -8.19 -9.07 -13.19
N CYS A 115 -9.22 -9.07 -12.35
CA CYS A 115 -9.04 -9.15 -10.90
C CYS A 115 -8.28 -10.40 -10.49
N GLU A 116 -8.65 -11.57 -11.02
CA GLU A 116 -7.96 -12.84 -10.76
C GLU A 116 -6.50 -12.82 -11.22
N GLU A 117 -6.22 -12.36 -12.44
CA GLU A 117 -4.86 -12.23 -12.98
C GLU A 117 -3.97 -11.33 -12.10
N ILE A 118 -4.52 -10.21 -11.61
CA ILE A 118 -3.80 -9.28 -10.74
C ILE A 118 -3.59 -9.88 -9.35
N TYR A 119 -4.62 -10.51 -8.78
CA TYR A 119 -4.55 -11.16 -7.46
C TYR A 119 -3.47 -12.24 -7.43
N ASN A 120 -3.44 -13.11 -8.44
CA ASN A 120 -2.47 -14.20 -8.55
C ASN A 120 -1.03 -13.68 -8.71
N ARG A 121 -0.83 -12.57 -9.42
CA ARG A 121 0.50 -11.92 -9.55
C ARG A 121 1.04 -11.46 -8.19
N GLN A 122 0.17 -11.05 -7.27
CA GLN A 122 0.58 -10.64 -5.93
C GLN A 122 0.81 -11.86 -5.02
N GLN A 123 0.10 -12.98 -5.21
CA GLN A 123 0.31 -14.20 -4.43
C GLN A 123 1.60 -14.97 -4.80
N LEU A 124 2.04 -14.94 -6.05
CA LEU A 124 3.30 -15.57 -6.50
C LEU A 124 4.56 -15.02 -5.82
N ALA A 125 4.46 -13.95 -5.04
CA ALA A 125 5.57 -13.43 -4.25
C ALA A 125 5.67 -14.06 -2.84
N PHE A 126 4.70 -14.90 -2.44
CA PHE A 126 4.66 -15.56 -1.13
C PHE A 126 5.07 -17.05 -1.14
N GLU A 127 5.29 -17.65 -2.31
CA GLU A 127 5.82 -19.02 -2.49
C GLU A 127 7.28 -18.99 -2.96
#